data_AF-A0A175Q8K5-F1
#
_entry.id   AF-A0A175Q8K5-F1
#
_cell.length_a   1.000
_cell.length_b   1.000
_cell.length_c   1.000
_cell.angle_alpha   90.00
_cell.angle_beta   90.00
_cell.angle_gamma   90.00
#
_symmetry.space_group_name_H-M   'P 1'
#
loop_
_entity.id
_entity.type
_entity.pdbx_description
1 polymer ?
#
loop_
_entity_poly.entity_id
_entity_poly.type
_entity_poly.pdbx_seq_one_letter_code
_entity_poly.pdbx_strand_id
1 'polypeptide(L)'
;MRIFASDRVSNMMRKLGMKPGEAIEHPWVTKAIANAQRKVESRNFDIRKQLLEYDDVANDQRRAIYSQRNELLDVSDVSDTINSIREDVYKSIIDSYIPPQSLEEMWDVPGLEERLRNDFDLDLPISEWLDKEPDLHEETLRERIMK
;
A
#
# COMPACT_ATOMS: atom_id res chain seq x y z
N MET A 1 -21.18 24.71 29.19
CA MET A 1 -21.34 25.72 28.11
C MET A 1 -20.07 26.06 27.34
N ARG A 2 -18.85 25.62 27.68
CA ARG A 2 -17.60 26.08 27.00
C ARG A 2 -17.54 25.83 25.48
N ILE A 3 -18.21 24.79 24.99
CA ILE A 3 -18.33 24.43 23.55
C ILE A 3 -19.51 25.16 22.86
N PHE A 4 -20.41 25.76 23.66
CA PHE A 4 -21.73 26.29 23.27
C PHE A 4 -21.87 27.80 23.50
N ALA A 5 -21.06 28.35 24.40
CA ALA A 5 -20.98 29.74 24.76
C ALA A 5 -19.78 30.32 24.04
N SER A 6 -19.95 30.65 22.75
CA SER A 6 -19.08 31.69 22.21
C SER A 6 -19.28 32.93 23.08
N ASP A 7 -18.23 33.73 23.29
CA ASP A 7 -18.31 34.95 24.12
C ASP A 7 -19.47 35.85 23.70
N ARG A 8 -19.84 35.79 22.42
CA ARG A 8 -20.95 36.52 21.83
C ARG A 8 -22.33 36.07 22.33
N VAL A 9 -22.56 34.76 22.52
CA VAL A 9 -23.83 34.22 23.05
C VAL A 9 -23.96 34.52 24.54
N SER A 10 -22.88 34.35 25.30
CA SER A 10 -22.81 34.73 26.73
C SER A 10 -23.10 36.21 26.94
N ASN A 11 -22.52 37.09 26.11
CA ASN A 11 -22.74 38.53 26.20
C ASN A 11 -24.16 38.94 25.79
N MET A 12 -24.79 38.24 24.84
CA MET A 12 -26.18 38.48 24.45
C MET A 12 -27.17 38.09 25.56
N MET A 13 -26.94 36.96 26.24
CA MET A 13 -27.74 36.54 27.39
C MET A 13 -27.65 37.51 28.57
N ARG A 14 -26.45 38.06 28.85
CA ARG A 14 -26.27 39.13 29.85
C ARG A 14 -27.02 40.41 29.48
N LYS A 15 -27.03 40.80 28.20
CA LYS A 15 -27.76 41.99 27.71
C LYS A 15 -29.29 41.85 27.77
N LEU A 16 -29.80 40.61 27.68
CA LEU A 16 -31.23 40.30 27.80
C LEU A 16 -31.74 40.30 29.26
N GLY A 17 -30.87 40.56 30.24
CA GLY A 17 -31.26 40.79 31.64
C GLY A 17 -31.54 39.55 32.48
N MET A 18 -31.17 38.35 32.02
CA MET A 18 -31.38 37.10 32.75
C MET A 18 -30.55 37.06 34.05
N LYS A 19 -31.20 36.82 35.18
CA LYS A 19 -30.55 36.75 36.50
C LYS A 19 -30.08 35.33 36.84
N PRO A 20 -29.03 35.16 37.67
CA PRO A 20 -28.62 33.85 38.15
C PRO A 20 -29.77 33.15 38.89
N GLY A 21 -30.20 31.98 38.42
CA GLY A 21 -31.29 31.19 39.01
C GLY A 21 -32.64 31.27 38.29
N GLU A 22 -32.79 32.09 37.25
CA GLU A 22 -34.00 32.10 36.41
C GLU A 22 -33.96 30.99 35.35
N ALA A 23 -35.09 30.30 35.16
CA ALA A 23 -35.23 29.25 34.15
C ALA A 23 -35.10 29.85 32.74
N ILE A 24 -34.18 29.31 31.95
CA ILE A 24 -34.00 29.71 30.56
C ILE A 24 -35.00 28.93 29.70
N GLU A 25 -36.20 29.46 29.56
CA GLU A 25 -37.24 28.88 28.70
C GLU A 25 -37.44 29.76 27.47
N HIS A 26 -36.53 29.67 26.51
CA HIS A 26 -36.76 30.28 25.22
C HIS A 26 -36.46 29.30 24.08
N PRO A 27 -37.44 29.02 23.19
CA PRO A 27 -37.26 28.09 22.09
C PRO A 27 -36.01 28.30 21.21
N TRP A 28 -35.53 29.55 21.04
CA TRP A 28 -34.30 29.81 20.26
C TRP A 28 -33.03 29.31 20.96
N VAL A 29 -32.99 29.30 22.29
CA VAL A 29 -31.85 28.78 23.06
C VAL A 29 -31.77 27.27 22.94
N THR A 30 -32.89 26.56 23.11
CA THR A 30 -32.97 25.11 22.89
C THR A 30 -32.55 24.74 21.48
N LYS A 31 -33.04 25.48 20.47
CA LYS A 31 -32.65 25.27 19.06
C LYS A 31 -31.17 25.55 18.82
N ALA A 32 -30.60 26.58 19.46
CA ALA A 32 -29.18 26.90 19.37
C ALA A 32 -28.29 25.80 19.97
N ILE A 33 -28.68 25.24 21.13
CA ILE A 33 -27.98 24.13 21.77
C ILE A 33 -28.02 22.89 20.87
N ALA A 34 -29.19 22.52 20.35
CA ALA A 34 -29.33 21.37 19.44
C ALA A 34 -28.48 21.52 18.16
N ASN A 35 -28.45 22.72 17.58
CA ASN A 35 -27.62 22.99 16.40
C ASN A 35 -26.11 22.89 16.71
N ALA A 36 -25.69 23.39 17.88
CA ALA A 36 -24.30 23.30 18.30
C ALA A 36 -23.90 21.85 18.61
N GLN A 37 -24.79 21.03 19.20
CA GLN A 37 -24.57 19.60 19.38
C GLN A 37 -24.38 18.90 18.03
N ARG A 38 -25.27 19.16 17.07
CA ARG A 38 -25.14 18.64 15.70
C ARG A 38 -23.80 19.01 15.06
N LYS A 39 -23.30 20.23 15.30
CA LYS A 39 -21.99 20.67 14.79
C LYS A 39 -20.82 19.93 15.45
N VAL A 40 -20.89 19.66 16.75
CA VAL A 40 -19.87 18.86 17.46
C VAL A 40 -19.90 17.41 16.97
N GLU A 41 -21.09 16.83 16.79
CA GLU A 41 -21.27 15.49 16.24
C GLU A 41 -20.74 15.39 14.81
N SER A 42 -21.05 16.36 13.94
CA SER A 42 -20.49 16.44 12.58
C SER A 42 -18.96 16.47 12.61
N ARG A 43 -18.37 17.32 13.47
CA ARG A 43 -16.90 17.37 13.61
C ARG A 43 -16.31 16.04 14.07
N ASN A 44 -16.93 15.36 15.03
CA ASN A 44 -16.47 14.06 15.50
C ASN A 44 -16.63 12.98 14.42
N PHE A 45 -17.72 13.05 13.64
CA PHE A 45 -17.94 12.18 12.49
C PHE A 45 -16.88 12.39 11.43
N ASP A 46 -16.55 13.64 11.07
CA ASP A 46 -15.52 13.95 10.07
C ASP A 46 -14.15 13.40 10.50
N ILE A 47 -13.78 13.56 11.78
CA ILE A 47 -12.55 12.99 12.33
C ILE A 47 -12.56 11.46 12.22
N ARG A 48 -13.68 10.82 12.58
CA ARG A 48 -13.80 9.35 12.48
C ARG A 48 -13.75 8.88 11.03
N LYS A 49 -14.38 9.60 10.12
CA LYS A 49 -14.39 9.28 8.69
C LYS A 49 -12.95 9.28 8.15
N GLN A 50 -12.14 10.27 8.50
CA GLN A 50 -10.73 10.29 8.10
C GLN A 50 -9.98 9.07 8.63
N LEU A 51 -10.19 8.68 9.89
CA LEU A 51 -9.58 7.46 10.45
C LEU A 51 -10.03 6.19 9.71
N LEU A 52 -11.32 6.09 9.38
CA LEU A 52 -11.85 4.98 8.60
C LEU A 52 -11.26 4.92 7.19
N GLU A 53 -11.02 6.06 6.55
CA GLU A 53 -10.35 6.10 5.23
C GLU A 53 -8.92 5.53 5.30
N TYR A 54 -8.18 5.75 6.39
CA TYR A 54 -6.88 5.08 6.60
C TYR A 54 -7.04 3.58 6.84
N ASP A 55 -8.05 3.19 7.63
CA ASP A 55 -8.36 1.78 7.89
C ASP A 55 -8.79 1.04 6.61
N ASP A 56 -9.49 1.71 5.69
CA ASP A 56 -9.92 1.16 4.41
C ASP A 56 -8.70 0.77 3.56
N VAL A 57 -7.65 1.59 3.50
CA VAL A 57 -6.40 1.25 2.80
C VAL A 57 -5.76 0.00 3.40
N ALA A 58 -5.66 -0.07 4.73
CA ALA A 58 -5.10 -1.25 5.41
C ALA A 58 -5.98 -2.50 5.23
N ASN A 59 -7.30 -2.31 5.16
CA ASN A 59 -8.25 -3.39 4.94
C ASN A 59 -8.18 -3.94 3.52
N ASP A 60 -8.05 -3.08 2.51
CA ASP A 60 -7.93 -3.50 1.11
C ASP A 60 -6.64 -4.30 0.87
N GLN A 61 -5.52 -3.83 1.44
CA GLN A 61 -4.26 -4.60 1.42
C GLN A 61 -4.42 -5.96 2.10
N ARG A 62 -5.05 -5.99 3.29
CA ARG A 62 -5.30 -7.26 4.02
C ARG A 62 -6.18 -8.21 3.22
N ARG A 63 -7.23 -7.71 2.58
CA ARG A 63 -8.14 -8.51 1.75
C ARG A 63 -7.41 -9.12 0.56
N ALA A 64 -6.57 -8.35 -0.13
CA ALA A 64 -5.76 -8.86 -1.23
C ALA A 64 -4.84 -10.00 -0.78
N ILE A 65 -4.07 -9.78 0.29
CA ILE A 65 -3.15 -10.80 0.82
C ILE A 65 -3.89 -12.03 1.33
N TYR A 66 -5.03 -11.88 1.99
CA TYR A 66 -5.80 -13.01 2.50
C TYR A 66 -6.49 -13.79 1.38
N SER A 67 -6.92 -13.13 0.30
CA SER A 67 -7.42 -13.82 -0.90
C SER A 67 -6.31 -14.72 -1.47
N GLN A 68 -5.14 -14.14 -1.74
CA GLN A 68 -4.00 -14.88 -2.29
C GLN A 68 -3.56 -16.02 -1.36
N ARG A 69 -3.51 -15.78 -0.05
CA ARG A 69 -3.17 -16.80 0.95
C ARG A 69 -4.17 -17.96 0.92
N ASN A 70 -5.46 -17.68 0.85
CA ASN A 70 -6.49 -18.71 0.83
C ASN A 70 -6.45 -19.49 -0.49
N GLU A 71 -6.26 -18.82 -1.62
CA GLU A 71 -6.07 -19.47 -2.93
C GLU A 71 -4.90 -20.47 -2.87
N LEU A 72 -3.78 -20.11 -2.25
CA LEU A 72 -2.63 -21.03 -2.09
C LEU A 72 -2.90 -22.18 -1.10
N LEU A 73 -3.74 -21.98 -0.08
CA LEU A 73 -4.06 -23.01 0.92
C LEU A 73 -5.12 -23.99 0.46
N ASP A 74 -6.02 -23.56 -0.42
CA ASP A 74 -7.16 -24.36 -0.89
C ASP A 74 -6.79 -25.28 -2.07
N VAL A 75 -5.65 -25.02 -2.72
CA VAL A 75 -5.15 -25.82 -3.84
C VAL A 75 -4.21 -26.92 -3.32
N SER A 76 -4.33 -28.13 -3.88
CA SER A 76 -3.50 -29.29 -3.49
C SER A 76 -2.08 -29.26 -4.06
N ASP A 77 -1.87 -28.54 -5.16
CA ASP A 77 -0.59 -28.42 -5.86
C ASP A 77 -0.33 -26.97 -6.31
N VAL A 78 0.77 -26.39 -5.82
CA VAL A 78 1.18 -25.01 -6.13
C VAL A 78 2.28 -24.94 -7.19
N SER A 79 2.65 -26.06 -7.82
CA SER A 79 3.81 -26.12 -8.74
C SER A 79 3.70 -25.14 -9.89
N ASP A 80 2.53 -25.00 -10.52
CA ASP A 80 2.31 -24.06 -11.62
C ASP A 80 2.49 -22.61 -11.17
N THR A 81 2.01 -22.26 -9.96
CA THR A 81 2.21 -20.94 -9.38
C THR A 81 3.69 -20.68 -9.09
N ILE A 82 4.42 -21.66 -8.56
CA ILE A 82 5.85 -21.56 -8.31
C ILE A 82 6.63 -21.41 -9.63
N ASN A 83 6.29 -22.17 -10.66
CA ASN A 83 6.95 -22.09 -11.96
C ASN A 83 6.71 -20.73 -12.62
N SER A 84 5.48 -20.24 -12.61
CA SER A 84 5.15 -18.89 -13.12
C SER A 84 5.90 -17.78 -12.36
N ILE A 85 5.93 -17.82 -11.03
CA ILE A 85 6.65 -16.82 -10.23
C ILE A 85 8.16 -16.93 -10.48
N ARG A 86 8.69 -18.15 -10.61
CA ARG A 86 10.10 -18.37 -10.92
C ARG A 86 10.50 -17.73 -12.24
N GLU A 87 9.72 -17.97 -13.30
CA GLU A 87 9.94 -17.37 -14.61
C GLU A 87 9.94 -15.83 -14.53
N ASP A 88 8.95 -15.25 -13.84
CA ASP A 88 8.85 -13.80 -13.66
C ASP A 88 10.05 -13.21 -12.91
N VAL A 89 10.47 -13.87 -11.81
CA VAL A 89 11.62 -13.45 -11.01
C VAL A 89 12.92 -13.56 -11.81
N TYR A 90 13.15 -14.69 -12.46
CA TYR A 90 14.36 -14.92 -13.26
C TYR A 90 14.44 -13.91 -14.40
N LYS A 91 13.33 -13.70 -15.10
CA LYS A 91 13.25 -12.68 -16.16
C LYS A 91 13.61 -11.30 -15.64
N SER A 92 13.00 -10.86 -14.54
CA SER A 92 13.28 -9.54 -13.97
C SER A 92 14.73 -9.38 -13.50
N ILE A 93 15.33 -10.46 -12.98
CA ILE A 93 16.73 -10.45 -12.54
C ILE A 93 17.63 -10.37 -13.76
N ILE A 94 17.46 -11.26 -14.74
CA ILE A 94 18.26 -11.26 -15.97
C ILE A 94 18.13 -9.90 -16.68
N ASP A 95 16.93 -9.32 -16.79
CA ASP A 95 16.70 -7.99 -17.38
C ASP A 95 17.52 -6.87 -16.72
N SER A 96 17.85 -7.02 -15.43
CA SER A 96 18.63 -6.03 -14.68
C SER A 96 20.12 -6.05 -15.02
N TYR A 97 20.64 -7.18 -15.52
CA TYR A 97 22.06 -7.36 -15.87
C TYR A 97 22.30 -7.50 -17.37
N ILE A 98 21.30 -8.03 -18.09
CA ILE A 98 21.28 -8.27 -19.53
C ILE A 98 20.00 -7.61 -20.06
N PRO A 99 20.05 -6.33 -20.45
CA PRO A 99 18.86 -5.61 -20.90
C PRO A 99 18.24 -6.29 -22.14
N PRO A 100 16.91 -6.30 -22.29
CA PRO A 100 16.25 -6.84 -23.47
C PRO A 100 16.73 -6.18 -24.77
N GLN A 101 17.00 -6.99 -25.79
CA GLN A 101 17.43 -6.56 -27.13
C GLN A 101 18.73 -5.74 -27.12
N SER A 102 19.66 -6.10 -26.25
CA SER A 102 20.91 -5.35 -26.06
C SER A 102 22.12 -6.03 -26.68
N LEU A 103 23.18 -5.24 -26.89
CA LEU A 103 24.49 -5.74 -27.29
C LEU A 103 25.23 -6.32 -26.08
N GLU A 104 26.08 -7.31 -26.32
CA GLU A 104 26.87 -8.00 -25.29
C GLU A 104 27.73 -7.06 -24.44
N GLU A 105 28.21 -5.95 -25.02
CA GLU A 105 28.97 -4.90 -24.31
C GLU A 105 28.18 -4.25 -23.15
N MET A 106 26.85 -4.35 -23.17
CA MET A 106 25.95 -3.80 -22.15
C MET A 106 25.68 -4.80 -21.02
N TRP A 107 26.17 -6.04 -21.11
CA TRP A 107 25.85 -7.10 -20.18
C TRP A 107 26.79 -7.08 -18.98
N ASP A 108 26.22 -7.18 -17.78
CA ASP A 108 26.95 -7.40 -16.53
C ASP A 108 26.88 -8.89 -16.13
N VAL A 109 27.65 -9.71 -16.83
CA VAL A 109 27.71 -11.16 -16.60
C VAL A 109 28.29 -11.50 -15.22
N PRO A 110 29.41 -10.91 -14.77
CA PRO A 110 29.94 -11.20 -13.44
C PRO A 110 28.95 -10.86 -12.32
N GLY A 111 28.23 -9.73 -12.45
CA GLY A 111 27.19 -9.35 -11.51
C GLY A 111 26.00 -10.31 -11.50
N LEU A 112 25.58 -10.81 -12.67
CA LEU A 112 24.52 -11.81 -12.78
C LEU A 112 24.93 -13.15 -12.13
N GLU A 113 26.14 -13.64 -12.39
CA GLU A 113 26.64 -14.88 -11.78
C GLU A 113 26.70 -14.78 -10.26
N GLU A 114 27.24 -13.68 -9.72
CA GLU A 114 27.27 -13.45 -8.28
C GLU A 114 25.86 -13.39 -7.69
N ARG A 115 24.92 -12.74 -8.39
CA ARG A 115 23.53 -12.65 -7.95
C ARG A 115 22.85 -14.01 -7.90
N LEU A 116 23.04 -14.83 -8.93
CA LEU A 116 22.49 -16.17 -9.00
C LEU A 116 23.06 -17.09 -7.92
N ARG A 117 24.36 -16.98 -7.64
CA ARG A 117 25.03 -17.74 -6.58
C ARG A 117 24.52 -17.35 -5.20
N ASN A 118 24.39 -16.05 -4.91
CA ASN A 118 24.08 -15.56 -3.57
C ASN A 118 22.59 -15.70 -3.20
N ASP A 119 21.67 -15.46 -4.15
CA ASP A 119 20.23 -15.44 -3.86
C ASP A 119 19.55 -16.80 -4.16
N PHE A 120 20.12 -17.62 -5.06
CA PHE A 120 19.48 -18.84 -5.54
C PHE A 120 20.34 -20.10 -5.39
N ASP A 121 21.54 -20.01 -4.81
CA ASP A 121 22.51 -21.12 -4.73
C ASP A 121 22.82 -21.74 -6.11
N LEU A 122 22.76 -20.94 -7.18
CA LEU A 122 23.04 -21.37 -8.55
C LEU A 122 24.41 -20.87 -9.00
N ASP A 123 25.36 -21.80 -9.14
CA ASP A 123 26.68 -21.52 -9.69
C ASP A 123 26.69 -21.85 -11.19
N LEU A 124 26.31 -20.86 -12.01
CA LEU A 124 26.28 -20.99 -13.46
C LEU A 124 27.50 -20.27 -14.05
N PRO A 125 28.38 -20.97 -14.80
CA PRO A 125 29.55 -20.35 -15.43
C PRO A 125 29.16 -19.67 -16.75
N ILE A 126 28.37 -18.60 -16.67
CA ILE A 126 27.80 -17.89 -17.83
C ILE A 126 28.91 -17.26 -18.69
N SER A 127 29.92 -16.68 -18.06
CA SER A 127 31.09 -16.10 -18.71
C SER A 127 31.81 -17.16 -19.57
N GLU A 128 31.96 -18.38 -19.05
CA GLU A 128 32.56 -19.47 -19.82
C GLU A 128 31.70 -19.93 -20.99
N TRP A 129 30.37 -19.84 -20.87
CA TRP A 129 29.47 -20.17 -21.98
C TRP A 129 29.64 -19.19 -23.13
N LEU A 130 29.70 -17.90 -22.82
CA LEU A 130 29.89 -16.85 -23.83
C LEU A 130 31.28 -16.94 -24.50
N ASP A 131 32.33 -17.27 -23.75
CA ASP A 131 33.66 -17.48 -24.31
C ASP A 131 33.75 -18.69 -25.25
N LYS A 132 33.02 -19.78 -24.95
CA LYS A 132 33.09 -21.04 -25.70
C LYS A 132 32.10 -21.11 -26.86
N GLU A 133 30.99 -20.37 -26.78
CA GLU A 133 29.88 -20.43 -27.72
C GLU A 133 29.59 -19.02 -28.29
N PRO A 134 30.30 -18.58 -29.34
CA PRO A 134 30.12 -17.23 -29.92
C PRO A 134 28.75 -17.02 -30.60
N ASP A 135 27.99 -18.08 -30.83
CA ASP A 135 26.61 -18.03 -31.33
C ASP A 135 25.57 -17.93 -30.19
N LEU A 136 26.02 -17.82 -28.93
CA LEU A 136 25.15 -17.65 -27.78
C LEU A 136 24.69 -16.20 -27.70
N HIS A 137 23.46 -15.96 -28.18
CA HIS A 137 22.84 -14.65 -28.17
C HIS A 137 21.91 -14.50 -26.96
N GLU A 138 21.45 -13.28 -26.73
CA GLU A 138 20.64 -12.93 -25.56
C GLU A 138 19.46 -13.90 -25.31
N GLU A 139 18.69 -14.21 -26.35
CA GLU A 139 17.49 -15.05 -26.27
C GLU A 139 17.84 -16.49 -25.87
N THR A 140 18.87 -17.08 -26.50
CA THR A 140 19.30 -18.45 -26.21
C THR A 140 20.01 -18.57 -24.87
N LEU A 141 20.72 -17.52 -24.43
CA LEU A 141 21.30 -17.44 -23.09
C LEU A 141 20.20 -17.41 -22.01
N ARG A 142 19.17 -16.56 -22.20
CA ARG A 142 18.02 -16.48 -21.28
C ARG A 142 17.31 -17.81 -21.15
N GLU A 143 17.00 -18.46 -22.27
CA GLU A 143 16.38 -19.79 -22.26
C GLU A 143 17.23 -20.82 -21.52
N ARG A 144 18.56 -20.75 -21.64
CA ARG A 144 19.47 -21.67 -20.95
C ARG A 144 19.52 -21.44 -19.45
N ILE A 145 19.46 -20.20 -18.99
CA ILE A 145 19.43 -19.85 -17.56
C ILE A 145 18.08 -20.22 -16.92
N MET A 146 16.99 -20.15 -17.68
CA MET A 146 15.63 -20.41 -17.19
C MET A 146 15.22 -21.90 -17.20
N LYS A 147 16.03 -22.78 -17.79
CA LYS A 147 15.83 -24.25 -17.76
C LYS A 147 16.29 -24.87 -16.45
#